data_AF-A0A6I6DXK4-F1
#
_entry.id   AF-A0A6I6DXK4-F1
#
_cell.length_a   1.000
_cell.length_b   1.000
_cell.length_c   1.000
_cell.angle_alpha   90.00
_cell.angle_beta   90.00
_cell.angle_gamma   90.00
#
_symmetry.space_group_name_H-M   'P 1'
#
loop_
_entity.id
_entity.type
_entity.pdbx_description
1 polymer ?
#
loop_
_entity_poly.entity_id
_entity_poly.type
_entity_poly.pdbx_seq_one_letter_code
_entity_poly.pdbx_strand_id
1 'polypeptide(L)'
;MATTERMASTPGSIAVHGDPLRTLDGICHADPLQLRGVDLLVIGVDARRARTKADFVAELDELGRTARDFPVSVPQIIAVIEHAGRREPWTYTMLRRWALSIHRRFQQVRGTDTVVTVLLVDSSTSPALVAKRIGELAQRPPGVNVAAVLSAQEIHNQTITEASTNDFI
;
A
#
# COMPACT_ATOMS: atom_id res chain seq x y z
N MET A 1 15.50 -41.40 17.84
CA MET A 1 14.29 -40.88 17.18
C MET A 1 14.33 -39.36 17.31
N ALA A 2 14.59 -38.64 16.22
CA ALA A 2 14.63 -37.18 16.22
C ALA A 2 13.22 -36.67 15.95
N THR A 3 12.62 -35.99 16.92
CA THR A 3 11.35 -35.28 16.77
C THR A 3 11.65 -33.94 16.11
N THR A 4 11.41 -33.84 14.81
CA THR A 4 11.47 -32.58 14.07
C THR A 4 10.27 -31.73 14.51
N GLU A 5 10.52 -30.73 15.36
CA GLU A 5 9.59 -29.63 15.61
C GLU A 5 9.32 -28.92 14.28
N ARG A 6 8.12 -29.14 13.74
CA ARG A 6 7.56 -28.26 12.70
C ARG A 6 7.35 -26.89 13.34
N MET A 7 8.22 -25.93 13.00
CA MET A 7 7.96 -24.50 13.17
C MET A 7 6.58 -24.20 12.58
N ALA A 8 5.62 -23.89 13.46
CA ALA A 8 4.35 -23.31 13.07
C ALA A 8 4.65 -21.94 12.44
N SER A 9 4.43 -21.83 11.13
CA SER A 9 4.51 -20.54 10.43
C SER A 9 3.47 -19.60 11.02
N THR A 10 3.92 -18.48 11.58
CA THR A 10 3.06 -17.42 12.10
C THR A 10 2.08 -17.01 10.98
N PRO A 11 0.77 -17.02 11.23
CA PRO A 11 -0.19 -16.57 10.23
C PRO A 11 0.04 -15.08 9.97
N GLY A 12 0.33 -14.74 8.71
CA GLY A 12 0.45 -13.35 8.27
C GLY A 12 -0.85 -12.59 8.54
N SER A 13 -0.73 -11.35 9.01
CA SER A 13 -1.87 -10.50 9.35
C SER A 13 -2.10 -9.42 8.29
N ILE A 14 -3.33 -9.28 7.83
CA ILE A 14 -3.76 -8.19 6.95
C ILE A 14 -4.70 -7.29 7.74
N ALA A 15 -4.29 -6.04 7.96
CA ALA A 15 -5.15 -5.01 8.50
C ALA A 15 -5.62 -4.11 7.35
N VAL A 16 -6.93 -3.85 7.28
CA VAL A 16 -7.55 -2.97 6.28
C VAL A 16 -8.21 -1.79 6.98
N HIS A 17 -7.87 -0.56 6.59
CA HIS A 17 -8.42 0.66 7.18
C HIS A 17 -8.82 1.69 6.14
N GLY A 18 -10.02 2.26 6.30
CA GLY A 18 -10.62 3.20 5.36
C GLY A 18 -10.88 2.52 4.02
N ASP A 19 -12.12 2.18 3.69
CA ASP A 19 -12.43 1.56 2.39
C ASP A 19 -12.99 2.59 1.39
N PRO A 20 -12.15 3.19 0.53
CA PRO A 20 -12.61 4.18 -0.44
C PRO A 20 -13.38 3.56 -1.61
N LEU A 21 -13.09 2.30 -1.93
CA LEU A 21 -13.56 1.60 -3.12
C LEU A 21 -14.65 0.55 -2.85
N ARG A 22 -15.06 0.36 -1.58
CA ARG A 22 -15.93 -0.75 -1.13
C ARG A 22 -15.37 -2.13 -1.45
N THR A 23 -14.06 -2.25 -1.60
CA THR A 23 -13.38 -3.50 -2.00
C THR A 23 -12.23 -3.91 -1.13
N LEU A 24 -11.78 -3.04 -0.22
CA LEU A 24 -10.77 -3.45 0.73
C LEU A 24 -11.36 -4.44 1.75
N ASP A 25 -12.66 -4.36 2.05
CA ASP A 25 -13.37 -5.41 2.80
C ASP A 25 -13.29 -6.79 2.11
N GLY A 26 -13.31 -6.83 0.78
CA GLY A 26 -13.16 -8.07 0.01
C GLY A 26 -11.76 -8.69 0.09
N ILE A 27 -10.74 -7.90 0.43
CA ILE A 27 -9.35 -8.36 0.59
C ILE A 27 -9.15 -9.08 1.92
N CYS A 28 -9.84 -8.64 2.98
CA CYS A 28 -9.93 -9.38 4.25
C CYS A 28 -10.54 -10.78 4.06
N HIS A 29 -11.36 -10.96 3.01
CA HIS A 29 -12.04 -12.21 2.66
C HIS A 29 -11.40 -12.93 1.47
N ALA A 30 -10.34 -12.38 0.87
CA ALA A 30 -9.60 -13.02 -0.20
C ALA A 30 -8.89 -14.27 0.35
N ASP A 31 -8.74 -15.30 -0.49
CA ASP A 31 -8.32 -16.64 -0.08
C ASP A 31 -7.08 -16.59 0.84
N PRO A 32 -7.22 -16.96 2.13
CA PRO A 32 -6.13 -16.92 3.10
C PRO A 32 -4.89 -17.70 2.67
N LEU A 33 -5.04 -18.63 1.71
CA LEU A 33 -3.94 -19.40 1.12
C LEU A 33 -3.01 -18.54 0.24
N GLN A 34 -3.49 -17.47 -0.40
CA GLN A 34 -2.66 -16.59 -1.26
C GLN A 34 -1.80 -15.60 -0.48
N LEU A 35 -2.10 -15.39 0.81
CA LEU A 35 -1.50 -14.34 1.65
C LEU A 35 -0.86 -14.89 2.94
N ARG A 36 -0.70 -16.23 3.04
CA ARG A 36 -0.07 -16.85 4.21
C ARG A 36 1.37 -16.36 4.40
N GLY A 37 1.66 -15.90 5.62
CA GLY A 37 3.00 -15.49 6.04
C GLY A 37 3.41 -14.08 5.62
N VAL A 38 2.47 -13.28 5.11
CA VAL A 38 2.70 -11.87 4.79
C VAL A 38 2.11 -11.01 5.91
N ASP A 39 2.96 -10.21 6.56
CA ASP A 39 2.51 -9.13 7.42
C ASP A 39 2.35 -7.87 6.56
N LEU A 40 1.09 -7.48 6.31
CA LEU A 40 0.74 -6.41 5.39
C LEU A 40 -0.31 -5.48 6.02
N LEU A 41 -0.08 -4.18 5.88
CA LEU A 41 -1.08 -3.17 6.20
C LEU A 41 -1.60 -2.57 4.90
N VAL A 42 -2.90 -2.70 4.66
CA VAL A 42 -3.59 -2.04 3.55
C VAL A 42 -4.40 -0.88 4.10
N ILE A 43 -4.21 0.30 3.54
CA ILE A 43 -4.96 1.49 3.96
C ILE A 43 -5.59 2.12 2.74
N GLY A 44 -6.88 2.42 2.77
CA GLY A 44 -7.56 3.12 1.71
C GLY A 44 -7.97 4.54 2.11
N VAL A 45 -7.90 5.45 1.15
CA VAL A 45 -8.31 6.85 1.31
C VAL A 45 -9.16 7.30 0.12
N ASP A 46 -10.31 7.90 0.43
CA ASP A 46 -11.19 8.51 -0.56
C ASP A 46 -10.82 9.98 -0.71
N ALA A 47 -9.82 10.26 -1.54
CA ALA A 47 -9.39 11.61 -1.84
C ALA A 47 -10.18 12.23 -3.01
N ARG A 48 -11.30 11.64 -3.45
CA ARG A 48 -12.11 12.18 -4.56
C ARG A 48 -12.72 13.54 -4.22
N ARG A 49 -12.88 13.83 -2.94
CA ARG A 49 -13.42 15.10 -2.44
C ARG A 49 -12.37 16.20 -2.35
N ALA A 50 -11.08 15.85 -2.36
CA ALA A 50 -10.01 16.83 -2.39
C ALA A 50 -10.06 17.59 -3.72
N ARG A 51 -10.38 18.88 -3.66
CA ARG A 51 -10.45 19.77 -4.84
C ARG A 51 -9.21 20.64 -4.93
N THR A 52 -8.51 20.84 -3.82
CA THR A 52 -7.29 21.63 -3.72
C THR A 52 -6.12 20.80 -3.20
N LYS A 53 -4.91 21.32 -3.40
CA LYS A 53 -3.70 20.76 -2.80
C LYS A 53 -3.78 20.71 -1.27
N ALA A 54 -4.40 21.71 -0.65
CA ALA A 54 -4.53 21.76 0.81
C ALA A 54 -5.46 20.65 1.33
N ASP A 55 -6.60 20.43 0.65
CA ASP A 55 -7.52 19.34 0.99
C ASP A 55 -6.80 17.99 0.86
N PHE A 56 -6.04 17.80 -0.21
CA PHE A 56 -5.30 16.55 -0.43
C PHE A 56 -4.23 16.32 0.64
N VAL A 57 -3.53 17.37 1.08
CA VAL A 57 -2.57 17.27 2.19
C VAL A 57 -3.28 16.89 3.49
N ALA A 58 -4.45 17.47 3.78
CA ALA A 58 -5.21 17.14 4.98
C ALA A 58 -5.62 15.65 5.03
N GLU A 59 -6.07 15.09 3.90
CA GLU A 59 -6.37 13.65 3.77
C GLU A 59 -5.13 12.78 4.05
N LEU A 60 -3.96 13.18 3.53
CA LEU A 60 -2.69 12.48 3.76
C LEU A 60 -2.18 12.59 5.20
N ASP A 61 -2.39 13.72 5.84
CA ASP A 61 -2.02 13.93 7.25
C ASP A 61 -2.90 13.10 8.18
N GLU A 62 -4.20 13.01 7.89
CA GLU A 62 -5.11 12.13 8.61
C GLU A 62 -4.71 10.66 8.43
N LEU A 63 -4.45 10.23 7.19
CA LEU A 63 -3.91 8.91 6.89
C LEU A 63 -2.60 8.64 7.65
N GLY A 64 -1.71 9.62 7.67
CA GLY A 64 -0.43 9.55 8.37
C GLY A 64 -0.57 9.49 9.89
N ARG A 65 -1.71 9.90 10.47
CA ARG A 65 -2.04 9.66 11.89
C ARG A 65 -2.53 8.23 12.09
N THR A 66 -3.48 7.77 11.29
CA THR A 66 -4.00 6.39 11.34
C THR A 66 -2.88 5.37 11.21
N ALA A 67 -1.94 5.59 10.28
CA ALA A 67 -0.76 4.72 10.10
C ALA A 67 0.12 4.57 11.36
N ARG A 68 0.09 5.54 12.29
CA ARG A 68 0.92 5.53 13.52
C ARG A 68 0.37 4.61 14.59
N ASP A 69 -0.95 4.41 14.59
CA ASP A 69 -1.65 3.69 15.64
C ASP A 69 -1.61 2.17 15.42
N PHE A 70 -1.08 1.69 14.29
CA PHE A 70 -0.97 0.26 14.01
C PHE A 70 0.13 -0.43 14.83
N PRO A 71 -0.18 -1.62 15.40
CA PRO A 71 0.79 -2.42 16.15
C PRO A 71 1.98 -2.87 15.27
N VAL A 72 3.12 -3.10 15.92
CA VAL A 72 4.49 -3.14 15.37
C VAL A 72 4.78 -4.40 14.53
N SER A 73 5.75 -4.22 13.60
CA SER A 73 6.40 -5.18 12.69
C SER A 73 5.72 -5.49 11.35
N VAL A 74 5.03 -4.53 10.74
CA VAL A 74 4.57 -4.70 9.35
C VAL A 74 5.72 -4.32 8.39
N PRO A 75 6.32 -5.28 7.66
CA PRO A 75 7.37 -4.99 6.68
C PRO A 75 6.84 -4.24 5.44
N GLN A 76 5.52 -4.23 5.22
CA GLN A 76 4.93 -3.64 4.02
C GLN A 76 3.63 -2.89 4.30
N ILE A 77 3.51 -1.69 3.75
CA ILE A 77 2.29 -0.88 3.74
C ILE A 77 1.88 -0.64 2.28
N ILE A 78 0.62 -0.91 1.97
CA ILE A 78 0.02 -0.56 0.68
C ILE A 78 -1.10 0.45 0.93
N ALA A 79 -0.92 1.68 0.46
CA ALA A 79 -1.93 2.74 0.54
C ALA A 79 -2.67 2.85 -0.80
N VAL A 80 -3.99 2.71 -0.80
CA VAL A 80 -4.86 2.90 -1.97
C VAL A 80 -5.53 4.26 -1.88
N ILE A 81 -5.24 5.15 -2.82
CA ILE A 81 -5.75 6.52 -2.79
C ILE A 81 -6.58 6.74 -4.04
N GLU A 82 -7.89 6.87 -3.87
CA GLU A 82 -8.80 7.22 -4.96
C GLU A 82 -8.82 8.73 -5.15
N HIS A 83 -8.32 9.20 -6.29
CA HIS A 83 -8.29 10.60 -6.65
C HIS A 83 -9.20 10.86 -7.85
N ALA A 84 -9.80 12.05 -7.94
CA ALA A 84 -10.80 12.39 -8.96
C ALA A 84 -10.26 12.50 -10.42
N GLY A 85 -9.11 11.90 -10.73
CA GLY A 85 -8.60 11.77 -12.10
C GLY A 85 -7.98 13.03 -12.71
N ARG A 86 -7.99 14.18 -12.01
CA ARG A 86 -7.18 15.34 -12.45
C ARG A 86 -5.70 15.02 -12.19
N ARG A 87 -4.95 14.75 -13.27
CA ARG A 87 -3.50 14.52 -13.21
C ARG A 87 -2.79 15.83 -12.90
N GLU A 88 -2.80 16.18 -11.62
CA GLU A 88 -2.07 17.31 -11.12
C GLU A 88 -0.58 16.94 -10.97
N PRO A 89 0.37 17.70 -11.55
CA PRO A 89 1.80 17.37 -11.52
C PRO A 89 2.36 17.20 -10.10
N TRP A 90 1.76 17.88 -9.11
CA TRP A 90 2.21 17.85 -7.73
C TRP A 90 1.75 16.60 -6.96
N THR A 91 0.72 15.88 -7.40
CA THR A 91 0.14 14.74 -6.68
C THR A 91 1.17 13.63 -6.49
N TYR A 92 1.87 13.25 -7.56
CA TYR A 92 2.83 12.15 -7.52
C TYR A 92 4.02 12.46 -6.59
N THR A 93 4.61 13.64 -6.74
CA THR A 93 5.72 14.08 -5.87
C THR A 93 5.30 14.15 -4.41
N MET A 94 4.07 14.60 -4.14
CA MET A 94 3.54 14.70 -2.77
C MET A 94 3.32 13.32 -2.15
N LEU A 95 2.70 12.41 -2.90
CA LEU A 95 2.49 11.02 -2.46
C LEU A 95 3.80 10.30 -2.19
N ARG A 96 4.81 10.51 -3.04
CA ARG A 96 6.14 9.93 -2.82
C ARG A 96 6.81 10.47 -1.56
N ARG A 97 6.73 11.80 -1.32
CA ARG A 97 7.23 12.42 -0.08
C ARG A 97 6.49 11.91 1.15
N TRP A 98 5.18 11.75 1.04
CA TRP A 98 4.35 11.19 2.10
C TRP A 98 4.75 9.74 2.41
N ALA A 99 4.87 8.88 1.40
CA ALA A 99 5.30 7.48 1.57
C ALA A 99 6.69 7.38 2.23
N LEU A 100 7.66 8.20 1.78
CA LEU A 100 8.97 8.31 2.41
C LEU A 100 8.91 8.75 3.87
N SER A 101 7.98 9.65 4.21
CA SER A 101 7.82 10.12 5.60
C SER A 101 7.33 9.00 6.52
N ILE A 102 6.44 8.13 6.02
CA ILE A 102 5.96 6.95 6.75
C ILE A 102 7.11 5.96 6.92
N HIS A 103 7.79 5.59 5.85
CA HIS A 103 8.95 4.69 5.89
C HIS A 103 10.00 5.16 6.92
N ARG A 104 10.46 6.42 6.82
CA ARG A 104 11.47 6.98 7.73
C ARG A 104 11.00 6.95 9.18
N ARG A 105 9.73 7.20 9.43
CA ARG A 105 9.18 7.15 10.79
C ARG A 105 9.20 5.74 11.36
N PHE A 106 8.78 4.74 10.60
CA PHE A 106 8.85 3.33 11.03
C PHE A 106 10.31 2.90 11.27
N GLN A 107 11.22 3.32 10.39
CA GLN A 107 12.66 3.08 10.57
C GLN A 107 13.21 3.75 11.85
N GLN A 108 12.89 5.02 12.10
CA GLN A 108 13.40 5.78 13.25
C GLN A 108 12.80 5.34 14.59
N VAL A 109 11.48 5.11 14.63
CA VAL A 109 10.76 4.84 15.89
C VAL A 109 10.83 3.36 16.25
N ARG A 110 10.85 2.47 15.25
CA ARG A 110 10.66 1.02 15.45
C ARG A 110 11.85 0.19 14.95
N GLY A 111 12.86 0.79 14.34
CA GLY A 111 14.01 0.08 13.76
C GLY A 111 13.64 -0.88 12.63
N THR A 112 12.40 -0.79 12.10
CA THR A 112 11.87 -1.70 11.09
C THR A 112 12.00 -1.07 9.72
N ASP A 113 12.54 -1.82 8.76
CA ASP A 113 12.57 -1.43 7.35
C ASP A 113 11.21 -1.73 6.72
N THR A 114 10.31 -0.75 6.77
CA THR A 114 8.95 -0.88 6.22
C THR A 114 8.91 -0.26 4.82
N VAL A 115 8.53 -1.06 3.82
CA VAL A 115 8.29 -0.57 2.46
C VAL A 115 6.88 0.01 2.36
N VAL A 116 6.76 1.18 1.74
CA VAL A 116 5.46 1.85 1.53
C VAL A 116 5.19 1.97 0.04
N THR A 117 4.09 1.37 -0.44
CA THR A 117 3.65 1.48 -1.83
C THR A 117 2.30 2.19 -1.89
N VAL A 118 2.17 3.18 -2.75
CA VAL A 118 0.93 3.92 -2.98
C VAL A 118 0.33 3.51 -4.31
N LEU A 119 -0.92 3.06 -4.32
CA LEU A 119 -1.75 2.86 -5.50
C LEU A 119 -2.63 4.09 -5.68
N LEU A 120 -2.26 4.98 -6.59
CA LEU A 120 -3.07 6.14 -6.96
C LEU A 120 -4.07 5.72 -8.04
N VAL A 121 -5.31 5.51 -7.63
CA VAL A 121 -6.39 5.04 -8.49
C VAL A 121 -7.32 6.18 -8.88
N ASP A 122 -7.98 6.03 -10.02
CA ASP A 122 -9.02 6.94 -10.49
C ASP A 122 -10.33 6.17 -10.70
N SER A 123 -11.40 6.88 -11.08
CA SER A 123 -12.72 6.28 -11.30
C SER A 123 -12.77 5.25 -12.43
N SER A 124 -11.74 5.16 -13.28
CA SER A 124 -11.64 4.14 -14.33
C SER A 124 -10.97 2.85 -13.86
N THR A 125 -10.33 2.89 -12.69
CA THR A 125 -9.62 1.73 -12.14
C THR A 125 -10.63 0.79 -11.49
N SER A 126 -10.78 -0.41 -12.04
CA SER A 126 -11.75 -1.35 -11.49
C SER A 126 -11.30 -1.86 -10.11
N PRO A 127 -12.20 -1.99 -9.15
CA PRO A 127 -11.83 -2.46 -7.82
C PRO A 127 -11.23 -3.88 -7.79
N ALA A 128 -11.66 -4.75 -8.71
CA ALA A 128 -11.08 -6.09 -8.89
C ALA A 128 -9.61 -6.02 -9.34
N LEU A 129 -9.26 -5.05 -10.20
CA LEU A 129 -7.88 -4.81 -10.58
C LEU A 129 -7.06 -4.33 -9.38
N VAL A 130 -7.59 -3.43 -8.56
CA VAL A 130 -6.90 -2.96 -7.33
C VAL A 130 -6.62 -4.13 -6.39
N ALA A 131 -7.61 -4.99 -6.12
CA ALA A 131 -7.44 -6.17 -5.28
C ALA A 131 -6.37 -7.13 -5.84
N LYS A 132 -6.39 -7.39 -7.16
CA LYS A 132 -5.36 -8.18 -7.83
C LYS A 132 -3.96 -7.59 -7.63
N ARG A 133 -3.81 -6.28 -7.76
CA ARG A 133 -2.53 -5.57 -7.61
C ARG A 133 -2.02 -5.58 -6.17
N ILE A 134 -2.91 -5.47 -5.19
CA ILE A 134 -2.56 -5.63 -3.78
C ILE A 134 -2.03 -7.04 -3.52
N GLY A 135 -2.69 -8.08 -4.06
CA GLY A 135 -2.20 -9.47 -3.95
C GLY A 135 -0.81 -9.66 -4.58
N GLU A 136 -0.59 -9.11 -5.78
CA GLU A 136 0.72 -9.14 -6.45
C GLU A 136 1.82 -8.42 -5.64
N LEU A 137 1.50 -7.31 -4.98
CA LEU A 137 2.43 -6.58 -4.12
C LEU A 137 2.69 -7.29 -2.80
N ALA A 138 1.67 -7.90 -2.19
CA ALA A 138 1.76 -8.62 -0.93
C ALA A 138 2.73 -9.82 -1.01
N GLN A 139 2.79 -10.48 -2.17
CA GLN A 139 3.68 -11.62 -2.39
C GLN A 139 5.11 -11.21 -2.73
N ARG A 140 5.37 -9.91 -2.92
CA ARG A 140 6.72 -9.45 -3.19
C ARG A 140 7.49 -9.31 -1.89
N PRO A 141 8.74 -9.81 -1.83
CA PRO A 141 9.62 -9.38 -0.77
C PRO A 141 9.73 -7.84 -0.82
N PRO A 142 9.83 -7.17 0.34
CA PRO A 142 10.05 -5.73 0.39
C PRO A 142 11.21 -5.37 -0.55
N GLY A 143 10.90 -4.60 -1.61
CA GLY A 143 11.84 -4.28 -2.67
C GLY A 143 12.80 -3.16 -2.26
N VAL A 144 13.79 -2.90 -3.11
CA VAL A 144 14.79 -1.82 -2.93
C VAL A 144 14.13 -0.42 -2.89
N ASN A 145 12.95 -0.27 -3.50
CA ASN A 145 12.20 0.97 -3.49
C ASN A 145 11.30 1.06 -2.24
N VAL A 146 11.85 1.64 -1.18
CA VAL A 146 11.19 1.82 0.13
C VAL A 146 9.92 2.69 0.07
N ALA A 147 9.74 3.47 -1.00
CA ALA A 147 8.62 4.37 -1.19
C ALA A 147 8.25 4.52 -2.67
N ALA A 148 7.30 3.69 -3.12
CA ALA A 148 6.83 3.67 -4.50
C ALA A 148 5.43 4.30 -4.63
N VAL A 149 5.15 4.92 -5.78
CA VAL A 149 3.81 5.39 -6.14
C VAL A 149 3.49 4.86 -7.53
N LEU A 150 2.40 4.11 -7.66
CA LEU A 150 1.89 3.58 -8.92
C LEU A 150 0.64 4.36 -9.31
N SER A 151 0.69 5.01 -10.46
CA SER A 151 -0.43 5.70 -11.09
C SER A 151 -1.46 4.72 -11.63
N ALA A 152 -2.69 5.20 -11.86
CA ALA A 152 -3.75 4.42 -12.49
C ALA A 152 -3.29 3.79 -13.83
N GLN A 153 -2.46 4.49 -14.60
CA GLN A 153 -1.92 3.97 -15.85
C GLN A 153 -0.95 2.81 -15.64
N GLU A 154 -0.08 2.87 -14.64
CA GLU A 154 0.84 1.76 -14.29
C GLU A 154 0.07 0.56 -13.72
N ILE A 155 -0.97 0.83 -12.93
CA ILE A 155 -1.91 -0.17 -12.41
C ILE A 155 -2.61 -0.94 -13.55
N HIS A 156 -3.03 -0.24 -14.61
CA HIS A 156 -3.69 -0.81 -15.79
C HIS A 156 -2.71 -1.53 -16.72
N ASN A 157 -1.59 -0.91 -17.06
CA ASN A 157 -0.79 -1.31 -18.23
C ASN A 157 0.35 -2.27 -17.94
N GLN A 158 0.87 -2.32 -16.71
CA GLN A 158 2.06 -3.09 -16.40
C GLN A 158 1.69 -4.27 -15.52
N THR A 159 2.29 -5.44 -15.73
CA THR A 159 2.49 -6.31 -14.55
C THR A 159 3.38 -5.52 -13.61
N ILE A 160 3.10 -5.46 -12.31
CA ILE A 160 3.87 -4.60 -11.37
C ILE A 160 5.39 -4.91 -11.44
N THR A 161 5.77 -6.03 -12.07
CA THR A 161 7.12 -6.49 -12.40
C THR A 161 7.88 -5.51 -13.31
N GLU A 162 7.18 -4.77 -14.17
CA GLU A 162 7.78 -3.81 -15.10
C GLU A 162 7.86 -2.39 -14.50
N ALA A 163 6.95 -2.03 -13.60
CA ALA A 163 6.89 -0.70 -12.97
C ALA A 163 8.12 -0.40 -12.10
N SER A 164 8.59 -1.40 -11.34
CA SER A 164 9.75 -1.25 -10.45
C SER A 164 11.09 -1.12 -11.17
N THR A 165 11.14 -1.47 -12.47
CA THR A 165 12.38 -1.44 -13.27
C THR A 165 12.56 -0.11 -14.00
N ASN A 166 11.48 0.62 -14.28
CA ASN A 166 11.54 1.91 -14.99
C ASN A 166 11.93 3.11 -14.12
N ASP A 167 12.05 2.95 -12.79
CA ASP A 167 12.59 3.97 -11.89
C ASP A 167 14.15 4.03 -11.91
N PHE A 168 14.80 3.28 -12.82
CA PHE A 168 16.25 3.14 -12.94
C PHE A 168 16.87 3.68 -14.24
N ILE A 169 16.12 4.39 -15.09
CA ILE A 169 16.66 4.93 -16.37
C ILE A 169 16.53 6.44 -16.45
#